data_AF-A0A9P6TJR6-F1
#
_entry.id   AF-A0A9P6TJR6-F1
#
_cell.length_a   1.000
_cell.length_b   1.000
_cell.length_c   1.000
_cell.angle_alpha   90.00
_cell.angle_beta   90.00
_cell.angle_gamma   90.00
#
_symmetry.space_group_name_H-M   'P 1'
#
loop_
_entity.id
_entity.type
_entity.pdbx_description
1 polymer ?
#
loop_
_entity_poly.entity_id
_entity_poly.type
_entity_poly.pdbx_seq_one_letter_code
_entity_poly.pdbx_strand_id
1 'polypeptide(L)'
;MPPKPVIDISASSAIDLKAQLAQHTERFEKTRSGTKHGPAAARSSNKKKPVWARPNKGVEARAKNDERVELEEVESHTLARSRAALEQKAKIYEAMRNRVRRGSDDGEEDEDMLIDFDRKYWEEREMKKQEEYKDKDKHRKRDEDEDADEDDDPWVEYEDEFGRTRIVRRSEMPSRSPSRSPSRSPSPPRQPRDDYDDELADRSKIRHYEADREIRTKGVGFYTFAKDDEEREEQMQRLNQLREETESARQNAQSVAQKRKAILAKNAEKIHARRAQMQAKRQRLAGVDDSVTQFLQSVRKELE
;
A
#
# COMPACT_ATOMS: atom_id res chain seq x y z
N MET A 1 10.37 -28.05 -13.33
CA MET A 1 10.74 -26.62 -13.51
C MET A 1 10.28 -25.87 -12.29
N PRO A 2 11.12 -25.05 -11.63
CA PRO A 2 10.66 -24.21 -10.54
C PRO A 2 9.60 -23.21 -11.06
N PRO A 3 8.59 -22.86 -10.24
CA PRO A 3 7.61 -21.84 -10.61
C PRO A 3 8.33 -20.51 -10.82
N LYS A 4 7.97 -19.78 -11.88
CA LYS A 4 8.55 -18.46 -12.16
C LYS A 4 8.21 -17.50 -11.01
N PRO A 5 9.16 -16.67 -10.56
CA PRO A 5 8.88 -15.67 -9.54
C PRO A 5 7.78 -14.72 -10.05
N VAL A 6 6.76 -14.52 -9.23
CA VAL A 6 5.71 -13.52 -9.47
C VAL A 6 6.27 -12.18 -9.04
N ILE A 7 6.42 -11.26 -9.98
CA ILE A 7 6.84 -9.90 -9.68
C ILE A 7 5.58 -9.13 -9.32
N ASP A 8 5.42 -8.83 -8.02
CA ASP A 8 4.32 -8.02 -7.53
C ASP A 8 4.58 -6.56 -7.88
N ILE A 9 4.08 -6.16 -9.05
CA ILE A 9 4.12 -4.76 -9.51
C ILE A 9 2.95 -4.01 -8.88
N SER A 10 3.22 -2.89 -8.22
CA SER A 10 2.16 -2.02 -7.74
C SER A 10 1.36 -1.45 -8.91
N ALA A 11 0.05 -1.29 -8.73
CA ALA A 11 -0.83 -0.74 -9.78
C ALA A 11 -0.36 0.66 -10.23
N SER A 12 0.25 1.44 -9.33
CA SER A 12 0.85 2.74 -9.64
C SER A 12 2.10 2.62 -10.52
N SER A 13 2.97 1.65 -10.27
CA SER A 13 4.16 1.39 -11.09
C SER A 13 3.78 0.91 -12.51
N ALA A 14 2.71 0.14 -12.65
CA ALA A 14 2.20 -0.27 -13.95
C ALA A 14 1.64 0.91 -14.77
N ILE A 15 0.98 1.86 -14.11
CA ILE A 15 0.46 3.08 -14.74
C ILE A 15 1.60 4.02 -15.14
N ASP A 16 2.61 4.18 -14.28
CA ASP A 16 3.80 4.99 -14.56
C ASP A 16 4.60 4.44 -15.74
N LEU A 17 4.83 3.13 -15.79
CA LEU A 17 5.49 2.48 -16.93
C LEU A 17 4.69 2.69 -18.23
N LYS A 18 3.36 2.59 -18.17
CA LYS A 18 2.50 2.88 -19.32
C LYS A 18 2.59 4.35 -19.76
N ALA A 19 2.65 5.28 -18.82
CA ALA A 19 2.81 6.71 -19.10
C ALA A 19 4.17 7.02 -19.72
N GLN A 20 5.26 6.46 -19.18
CA GLN A 20 6.61 6.59 -19.72
C GLN A 20 6.72 6.00 -21.12
N LEU A 21 6.12 4.83 -21.37
CA LEU A 21 6.03 4.25 -22.70
C LEU A 21 5.27 5.17 -23.67
N ALA A 22 4.12 5.71 -23.25
CA ALA A 22 3.33 6.62 -24.08
C ALA A 22 4.09 7.93 -24.41
N GLN A 23 4.82 8.48 -23.43
CA GLN A 23 5.68 9.64 -23.65
C GLN A 23 6.84 9.32 -24.60
N HIS A 24 7.46 8.16 -24.47
CA HIS A 24 8.53 7.72 -25.36
C HIS A 24 8.03 7.45 -26.79
N THR A 25 6.85 6.86 -26.95
CA THR A 25 6.23 6.65 -28.26
C THR A 25 5.86 7.97 -28.91
N GLU A 26 5.31 8.93 -28.16
CA GLU A 26 4.98 10.26 -28.68
C GLU A 26 6.23 11.05 -29.06
N ARG A 27 7.28 11.01 -28.24
CA ARG A 27 8.58 11.60 -28.58
C ARG A 27 9.16 10.95 -29.84
N PHE A 28 9.04 9.64 -29.97
CA PHE A 28 9.48 8.91 -31.16
C PHE A 28 8.66 9.27 -32.40
N GLU A 29 7.35 9.44 -32.27
CA GLU A 29 6.48 9.87 -33.37
C GLU A 29 6.76 11.32 -33.77
N LYS A 30 7.00 12.22 -32.82
CA LYS A 30 7.40 13.61 -33.06
C LYS A 30 8.78 13.73 -33.74
N THR A 31 9.76 12.92 -33.35
CA THR A 31 11.08 12.88 -34.02
C THR A 31 11.01 12.20 -35.38
N ARG A 32 10.15 11.18 -35.52
CA ARG A 32 9.87 10.51 -36.79
C ARG A 32 9.15 11.44 -37.77
N SER A 33 8.18 12.24 -37.33
CA SER A 33 7.48 13.22 -38.18
C SER A 33 8.37 14.41 -38.55
N GLY A 34 9.42 14.70 -37.76
CA GLY A 34 10.45 15.69 -38.09
C GLY A 34 11.44 15.23 -39.19
N THR A 35 11.56 13.93 -39.43
CA THR A 35 12.36 13.38 -40.53
C THR A 35 11.44 13.09 -41.72
N LYS A 36 11.48 13.95 -42.74
CA LYS A 36 10.62 13.87 -43.94
C LYS A 36 10.89 12.65 -44.83
N HIS A 37 10.72 11.42 -44.35
CA HIS A 37 10.73 10.19 -45.18
C HIS A 37 9.52 9.30 -44.86
N GLY A 38 8.43 9.52 -45.62
CA GLY A 38 7.40 8.58 -46.12
C GLY A 38 6.76 7.51 -45.21
N PRO A 39 5.42 7.32 -45.25
CA PRO A 39 4.74 6.30 -44.47
C PRO A 39 4.72 4.95 -45.21
N ALA A 40 5.19 3.89 -44.55
CA ALA A 40 4.87 2.52 -44.94
C ALA A 40 4.05 1.87 -43.83
N ALA A 41 2.79 1.65 -44.16
CA ALA A 41 1.75 1.06 -43.35
C ALA A 41 2.16 -0.29 -42.73
N ALA A 42 1.67 -0.50 -41.51
CA ALA A 42 1.71 -1.77 -40.80
C ALA A 42 1.18 -2.92 -41.68
N ARG A 43 2.04 -3.92 -41.92
CA ARG A 43 1.62 -5.27 -42.30
C ARG A 43 2.23 -6.24 -41.30
N SER A 44 1.42 -6.68 -40.35
CA SER A 44 1.68 -7.94 -39.65
C SER A 44 1.60 -9.07 -40.68
N SER A 45 2.75 -9.60 -41.08
CA SER A 45 2.84 -10.96 -41.57
C SER A 45 4.13 -11.57 -41.06
N ASN A 46 3.99 -12.77 -40.52
CA ASN A 46 5.03 -13.54 -39.86
C ASN A 46 6.12 -13.91 -40.90
N LYS A 47 6.97 -12.96 -41.26
CA LYS A 47 8.08 -13.16 -42.18
C LYS A 47 9.21 -13.80 -41.40
N LYS A 48 9.54 -15.05 -41.73
CA LYS A 48 10.78 -15.69 -41.29
C LYS A 48 11.92 -14.71 -41.56
N LYS A 49 12.72 -14.41 -40.53
CA LYS A 49 13.85 -13.47 -40.64
C LYS A 49 14.73 -13.91 -41.82
N PRO A 50 15.17 -12.98 -42.69
CA PRO A 50 16.00 -13.32 -43.84
C PRO A 50 17.31 -13.99 -43.39
N VAL A 51 17.97 -14.74 -44.28
CA VAL A 51 19.11 -15.60 -43.95
C VAL A 51 20.25 -14.85 -43.24
N TRP A 52 20.47 -13.57 -43.59
CA TRP A 52 21.46 -12.69 -42.95
C TRP A 52 21.06 -12.20 -41.54
N ALA A 53 19.78 -12.29 -41.17
CA ALA A 53 19.26 -11.94 -39.85
C ALA A 53 19.12 -13.16 -38.92
N ARG A 54 19.50 -14.35 -39.37
CA ARG A 54 19.59 -15.55 -38.52
C ARG A 54 20.94 -15.51 -37.79
N PRO A 55 20.98 -15.44 -36.45
CA PRO A 55 22.24 -15.45 -35.72
C PRO A 55 22.96 -16.78 -35.90
N ASN A 56 24.29 -16.75 -35.89
CA ASN A 56 25.11 -17.96 -35.96
C ASN A 56 24.80 -18.88 -34.77
N LYS A 57 24.79 -20.19 -35.02
CA LYS A 57 24.50 -21.21 -33.99
C LYS A 57 25.47 -21.05 -32.82
N GLY A 58 24.93 -20.75 -31.63
CA GLY A 58 25.72 -20.59 -30.40
C GLY A 58 26.07 -19.15 -30.02
N VAL A 59 25.77 -18.14 -30.87
CA VAL A 59 25.98 -16.72 -30.51
C VAL A 59 25.04 -16.30 -29.39
N GLU A 60 23.77 -16.71 -29.43
CA GLU A 60 22.81 -16.41 -28.36
C GLU A 60 23.19 -17.09 -27.04
N ALA A 61 23.79 -18.29 -27.09
CA ALA A 61 24.25 -18.98 -25.89
C ALA A 61 25.47 -18.30 -25.26
N ARG A 62 26.37 -17.77 -26.10
CA ARG A 62 27.53 -16.98 -25.66
C ARG A 62 27.09 -15.63 -25.08
N ALA A 63 26.23 -14.90 -25.78
CA ALA A 63 25.67 -13.64 -25.32
C ALA A 63 24.94 -13.77 -23.96
N LYS A 64 24.17 -14.85 -23.76
CA LYS A 64 23.53 -15.14 -22.47
C LYS A 64 24.52 -15.47 -21.35
N ASN A 65 25.64 -16.11 -21.68
CA ASN A 65 26.66 -16.41 -20.69
C ASN A 65 27.43 -15.13 -20.32
N ASP A 66 27.73 -14.28 -21.30
CA ASP A 66 28.39 -12.98 -21.09
C ASP A 66 27.49 -12.05 -20.26
N GLU A 67 26.18 -11.98 -20.55
CA GLU A 67 25.18 -11.21 -19.77
C GLU A 67 25.08 -11.70 -18.33
N ARG A 68 25.14 -13.02 -18.11
CA ARG A 68 25.12 -13.60 -16.75
C ARG A 68 26.37 -13.24 -15.97
N VAL A 69 27.55 -13.34 -16.60
CA VAL A 69 28.83 -13.02 -15.95
C VAL A 69 28.89 -11.53 -15.61
N GLU A 70 28.47 -10.65 -16.51
CA GLU A 70 28.46 -9.20 -16.27
C GLU A 70 27.53 -8.81 -15.11
N LEU A 71 26.32 -9.38 -15.04
CA LEU A 71 25.39 -9.11 -13.95
C LEU A 71 25.92 -9.60 -12.59
N GLU A 72 26.51 -10.79 -12.54
CA GLU A 72 27.06 -11.37 -11.31
C GLU A 72 28.30 -10.61 -10.80
N GLU A 73 29.15 -10.12 -11.71
CA GLU A 73 30.31 -9.29 -11.39
C GLU A 73 29.92 -7.86 -10.95
N VAL A 74 28.94 -7.24 -11.61
CA VAL A 74 28.47 -5.90 -11.23
C VAL A 74 27.70 -5.95 -9.90
N GLU A 75 26.85 -6.95 -9.70
CA GLU A 75 26.12 -7.14 -8.44
C GLU A 75 27.09 -7.42 -7.28
N SER A 76 28.08 -8.28 -7.47
CA SER A 76 29.09 -8.55 -6.43
C SER A 76 29.97 -7.33 -6.12
N HIS A 77 30.41 -6.56 -7.11
CA HIS A 77 31.23 -5.37 -6.87
C HIS A 77 30.44 -4.23 -6.20
N THR A 78 29.17 -4.04 -6.57
CA THR A 78 28.29 -3.04 -5.92
C THR A 78 27.94 -3.44 -4.49
N LEU A 79 27.66 -4.72 -4.23
CA LEU A 79 27.43 -5.26 -2.89
C LEU A 79 28.69 -5.23 -2.02
N ALA A 80 29.87 -5.50 -2.58
CA ALA A 80 31.13 -5.39 -1.86
C ALA A 80 31.44 -3.93 -1.46
N ARG A 81 31.20 -2.97 -2.38
CA ARG A 81 31.37 -1.54 -2.10
C ARG A 81 30.41 -1.04 -1.03
N SER A 82 29.15 -1.46 -1.08
CA SER A 82 28.15 -1.08 -0.07
C SER A 82 28.47 -1.70 1.30
N ARG A 83 28.90 -2.97 1.33
CA ARG A 83 29.34 -3.65 2.56
C ARG A 83 30.56 -2.98 3.19
N ALA A 84 31.57 -2.64 2.41
CA ALA A 84 32.76 -1.94 2.89
C ALA A 84 32.40 -0.55 3.47
N ALA A 85 31.50 0.18 2.81
CA ALA A 85 31.03 1.48 3.31
C ALA A 85 30.24 1.34 4.63
N LEU A 86 29.42 0.29 4.76
CA LEU A 86 28.69 0.00 6.00
C LEU A 86 29.62 -0.41 7.14
N GLU A 87 30.67 -1.18 6.86
CA GLU A 87 31.67 -1.58 7.86
C GLU A 87 32.48 -0.39 8.35
N GLN A 88 32.89 0.52 7.44
CA GLN A 88 33.54 1.77 7.82
C GLN A 88 32.64 2.65 8.69
N LYS A 89 31.35 2.77 8.33
CA LYS A 89 30.36 3.48 9.15
C LYS A 89 30.19 2.82 10.51
N ALA A 90 30.05 1.49 10.57
CA ALA A 90 29.93 0.75 11.83
C ALA A 90 31.14 1.00 12.73
N LYS A 91 32.36 0.97 12.18
CA LYS A 91 33.59 1.26 12.91
C LYS A 91 33.64 2.71 13.44
N ILE A 92 33.17 3.68 12.66
CA ILE A 92 33.04 5.09 13.11
C ILE A 92 32.04 5.18 14.27
N TYR A 93 30.88 4.56 14.14
CA TYR A 93 29.86 4.53 15.19
C TYR A 93 30.34 3.83 16.47
N GLU A 94 31.06 2.71 16.35
CA GLU A 94 31.67 2.03 17.50
C GLU A 94 32.76 2.87 18.15
N ALA A 95 33.59 3.56 17.37
CA ALA A 95 34.59 4.49 17.87
C ALA A 95 33.94 5.68 18.61
N MET A 96 32.86 6.26 18.06
CA MET A 96 32.07 7.30 18.72
C MET A 96 31.44 6.80 20.02
N ARG A 97 30.79 5.63 19.99
CA ARG A 97 30.20 5.00 21.18
C ARG A 97 31.24 4.71 22.27
N ASN A 98 32.43 4.28 21.87
CA ASN A 98 33.52 3.97 22.80
C ASN A 98 34.27 5.22 23.28
N ARG A 99 34.33 6.30 22.48
CA ARG A 99 34.89 7.61 22.89
C ARG A 99 34.03 8.23 23.99
N VAL A 100 32.71 8.25 23.80
CA VAL A 100 31.73 8.67 24.83
C VAL A 100 31.88 7.82 26.10
N ARG A 101 32.05 6.49 25.97
CA ARG A 101 32.28 5.58 27.11
C ARG A 101 33.56 5.87 27.90
N ARG A 102 34.59 6.47 27.28
CA ARG A 102 35.90 6.73 27.91
C ARG A 102 35.98 8.11 28.58
N GLY A 103 34.94 8.94 28.49
CA GLY A 103 34.89 10.25 29.16
C GLY A 103 35.95 11.24 28.68
N SER A 104 36.41 11.09 27.44
CA SER A 104 37.36 12.02 26.82
C SER A 104 36.57 13.15 26.18
N ASP A 105 36.25 14.16 26.99
CA ASP A 105 35.72 15.46 26.58
C ASP A 105 36.84 16.24 25.88
N ASP A 106 37.01 16.01 24.58
CA ASP A 106 37.91 16.75 23.68
C ASP A 106 37.00 17.56 22.76
N GLY A 107 36.49 18.66 23.32
CA GLY A 107 35.30 19.37 22.86
C GLY A 107 35.52 20.41 21.78
N GLU A 108 35.68 19.98 20.52
CA GLU A 108 35.41 20.87 19.37
C GLU A 108 34.69 20.15 18.20
N GLU A 109 34.76 18.82 18.08
CA GLU A 109 34.07 18.06 17.01
C GLU A 109 32.70 17.48 17.44
N ASP A 110 32.45 17.42 18.75
CA ASP A 110 31.24 16.80 19.32
C ASP A 110 30.05 17.79 19.46
N GLU A 111 30.28 19.10 19.35
CA GLU A 111 29.22 20.13 19.45
C GLU A 111 28.30 20.19 18.22
N ASP A 112 28.74 19.68 17.06
CA ASP A 112 27.94 19.60 15.83
C ASP A 112 27.06 18.33 15.76
N MET A 113 27.16 17.43 16.75
CA MET A 113 26.45 16.16 16.73
C MET A 113 25.04 16.31 17.31
N LEU A 114 24.03 16.30 16.42
CA LEU A 114 22.60 16.46 16.73
C LEU A 114 21.97 15.39 17.66
N ILE A 115 22.74 14.41 18.14
CA ILE A 115 22.28 13.31 18.99
C ILE A 115 23.12 13.27 20.27
N ASP A 116 22.49 13.63 21.40
CA ASP A 116 23.08 13.49 22.73
C ASP A 116 23.22 11.99 23.09
N PHE A 117 24.39 11.41 22.84
CA PHE A 117 24.64 9.99 23.10
C PHE A 117 24.53 9.60 24.58
N ASP A 118 24.82 10.54 25.50
CA ASP A 118 24.63 10.34 26.94
C ASP A 118 23.15 10.18 27.28
N ARG A 119 22.29 11.07 26.76
CA ARG A 119 20.84 10.98 26.97
C ARG A 119 20.27 9.69 26.38
N LYS A 120 20.70 9.33 25.16
CA LYS A 120 20.26 8.10 24.48
C LYS A 120 20.70 6.85 25.23
N TYR A 121 21.88 6.85 25.86
CA TYR A 121 22.35 5.75 26.70
C TYR A 121 21.50 5.58 27.96
N TRP A 122 21.16 6.69 28.63
CA TRP A 122 20.25 6.64 29.79
C TRP A 122 18.86 6.15 29.40
N GLU A 123 18.31 6.63 28.28
CA GLU A 123 17.02 6.18 27.75
C GLU A 123 17.02 4.68 27.39
N GLU A 124 18.08 4.16 26.74
CA GLU A 124 18.19 2.74 26.40
C GLU A 124 18.32 1.85 27.65
N ARG A 125 19.05 2.32 28.67
CA ARG A 125 19.18 1.61 29.96
C ARG A 125 17.87 1.59 30.74
N GLU A 126 17.15 2.69 30.75
CA GLU A 126 15.83 2.80 31.40
C GLU A 126 14.77 1.98 30.64
N MET A 127 14.79 1.97 29.31
CA MET A 127 13.96 1.08 28.49
C MET A 127 14.23 -0.40 28.80
N LYS A 128 15.50 -0.80 28.90
CA LYS A 128 15.85 -2.19 29.22
C LYS A 128 15.41 -2.60 30.63
N LYS A 129 15.53 -1.70 31.61
CA LYS A 129 14.94 -1.91 32.94
C LYS A 129 13.42 -2.04 32.86
N GLN A 130 12.74 -1.16 32.14
CA GLN A 130 11.28 -1.21 31.98
C GLN A 130 10.81 -2.50 31.31
N GLU A 131 11.53 -3.03 30.33
CA GLU A 131 11.24 -4.35 29.75
C GLU A 131 11.39 -5.47 30.77
N GLU A 132 12.45 -5.45 31.58
CA GLU A 132 12.68 -6.43 32.65
C GLU A 132 11.59 -6.36 33.74
N TYR A 133 11.09 -5.16 34.07
CA TYR A 133 9.97 -4.97 34.99
C TYR A 133 8.64 -5.44 34.39
N LYS A 134 8.38 -5.19 33.10
CA LYS A 134 7.17 -5.66 32.41
C LYS A 134 7.09 -7.18 32.33
N ASP A 135 8.23 -7.87 32.18
CA ASP A 135 8.25 -9.33 32.12
C ASP A 135 7.97 -9.97 33.49
N LYS A 136 8.41 -9.33 34.58
CA LYS A 136 8.07 -9.73 35.95
C LYS A 136 6.59 -9.49 36.31
N ASP A 137 5.97 -8.45 35.77
CA ASP A 137 4.56 -8.11 36.01
C ASP A 137 3.60 -9.03 35.24
N LYS A 138 3.97 -9.44 34.03
CA LYS A 138 3.23 -10.47 33.24
C LYS A 138 3.16 -11.82 33.92
N HIS A 139 4.16 -12.17 34.73
CA HIS A 139 4.17 -13.43 35.48
C HIS A 139 3.32 -13.38 36.75
N ARG A 140 2.93 -12.17 37.23
CA ARG A 140 2.01 -11.97 38.36
C ARG A 140 0.55 -11.87 37.93
N LYS A 141 0.26 -11.24 36.79
CA LYS A 141 -1.13 -11.09 36.29
C LYS A 141 -1.77 -12.37 35.74
N ARG A 142 -0.99 -13.43 35.48
CA ARG A 142 -1.54 -14.69 34.99
C ARG A 142 -2.37 -15.46 36.03
N ASP A 143 -2.28 -15.10 37.31
CA ASP A 143 -2.96 -15.80 38.41
C ASP A 143 -4.18 -15.03 38.98
N GLU A 144 -4.55 -13.85 38.44
CA GLU A 144 -5.60 -12.98 39.02
C GLU A 144 -6.72 -12.54 38.05
N ASP A 145 -6.73 -12.97 36.78
CA ASP A 145 -7.77 -12.57 35.80
C ASP A 145 -8.70 -13.74 35.44
N GLU A 146 -9.33 -14.37 36.45
CA GLU A 146 -10.65 -14.99 36.29
C GLU A 146 -11.64 -14.05 36.98
N ASP A 147 -12.67 -13.59 36.25
CA ASP A 147 -13.82 -12.80 36.72
C ASP A 147 -13.70 -11.25 36.67
N ALA A 148 -13.74 -10.70 35.46
CA ALA A 148 -14.25 -9.34 35.24
C ALA A 148 -15.26 -9.34 34.08
N ASP A 149 -16.53 -9.13 34.42
CA ASP A 149 -17.68 -9.25 33.53
C ASP A 149 -17.60 -8.36 32.28
N GLU A 150 -17.85 -8.97 31.11
CA GLU A 150 -17.78 -8.34 29.77
C GLU A 150 -18.98 -7.39 29.49
N ASP A 151 -19.90 -7.26 30.44
CA ASP A 151 -21.21 -6.61 30.31
C ASP A 151 -21.23 -5.10 30.66
N ASP A 152 -20.17 -4.54 31.27
CA ASP A 152 -20.21 -3.18 31.83
C ASP A 152 -19.79 -2.04 30.88
N ASP A 153 -19.36 -2.33 29.65
CA ASP A 153 -18.86 -1.31 28.71
C ASP A 153 -19.59 -1.30 27.35
N PRO A 154 -20.83 -0.78 27.25
CA PRO A 154 -21.59 -0.81 26.00
C PRO A 154 -20.97 0.05 24.90
N TRP A 155 -21.21 -0.34 23.64
CA TRP A 155 -20.84 0.44 22.45
C TRP A 155 -21.74 1.67 22.33
N VAL A 156 -21.13 2.86 22.23
CA VAL A 156 -21.82 4.14 22.12
C VAL A 156 -21.39 4.86 20.84
N GLU A 157 -22.36 5.45 20.14
CA GLU A 157 -22.12 6.35 19.01
C GLU A 157 -21.67 7.73 19.54
N TYR A 158 -20.47 8.16 19.18
CA TYR A 158 -19.91 9.46 19.52
C TYR A 158 -19.52 10.24 18.27
N GLU A 159 -19.83 11.53 18.24
CA GLU A 159 -19.40 12.44 17.19
C GLU A 159 -18.01 12.99 17.50
N ASP A 160 -17.04 12.64 16.65
CA ASP A 160 -15.67 13.15 16.68
C ASP A 160 -15.62 14.68 16.49
N GLU A 161 -14.51 15.33 16.82
CA GLU A 161 -14.29 16.78 16.72
C GLU A 161 -14.51 17.34 15.30
N PHE A 162 -14.47 16.45 14.31
CA PHE A 162 -14.69 16.74 12.89
C PHE A 162 -16.14 16.47 12.42
N GLY A 163 -17.08 16.19 13.33
CA GLY A 163 -18.50 15.95 13.02
C GLY A 163 -18.79 14.61 12.36
N ARG A 164 -17.93 13.60 12.56
CA ARG A 164 -18.12 12.23 12.04
C ARG A 164 -18.61 11.33 13.16
N THR A 165 -19.67 10.57 12.93
CA THR A 165 -20.18 9.55 13.88
C THR A 165 -19.25 8.34 13.90
N ARG A 166 -18.71 7.99 15.07
CA ARG A 166 -17.89 6.79 15.31
C ARG A 166 -18.49 5.96 16.45
N ILE A 167 -18.45 4.63 16.34
CA ILE A 167 -18.89 3.72 17.41
C ILE A 167 -17.66 3.33 18.22
N VAL A 168 -17.65 3.66 19.51
CA VAL A 168 -16.53 3.42 20.44
C VAL A 168 -17.09 2.84 21.74
N ARG A 169 -16.29 2.07 22.48
CA ARG A 169 -16.65 1.63 23.84
C ARG A 169 -16.80 2.86 24.75
N ARG A 170 -17.71 2.81 25.72
CA ARG A 170 -18.01 3.94 26.60
C ARG A 170 -16.78 4.37 27.43
N SER A 171 -15.91 3.43 27.78
CA SER A 171 -14.63 3.71 28.48
C SER A 171 -13.59 4.45 27.63
N GLU A 172 -13.61 4.24 26.32
CA GLU A 172 -12.69 4.83 25.34
C GLU A 172 -13.20 6.16 24.77
N MET A 173 -14.40 6.61 25.16
CA MET A 173 -14.93 7.91 24.75
C MET A 173 -13.98 9.01 25.24
N PRO A 174 -13.51 9.91 24.35
CA PRO A 174 -12.72 11.06 24.77
C PRO A 174 -13.53 11.88 25.79
N SER A 175 -13.07 11.90 27.04
CA SER A 175 -13.68 12.74 28.07
C SER A 175 -13.61 14.18 27.59
N ARG A 176 -14.77 14.76 27.28
CA ARG A 176 -14.88 16.17 26.92
C ARG A 176 -14.42 16.95 28.13
N SER A 177 -13.14 17.35 28.12
CA SER A 177 -12.54 18.14 29.19
C SER A 177 -13.53 19.26 29.53
N PRO A 178 -13.91 19.43 30.81
CA PRO A 178 -14.80 20.51 31.18
C PRO A 178 -14.14 21.75 30.65
N SER A 179 -14.84 22.40 29.73
CA SER A 179 -14.38 23.60 29.03
C SER A 179 -13.66 24.45 30.04
N ARG A 180 -12.36 24.66 29.82
CA ARG A 180 -11.56 25.66 30.52
C ARG A 180 -12.46 26.86 30.71
N SER A 181 -12.86 27.10 31.97
CA SER A 181 -13.75 28.20 32.33
C SER A 181 -13.24 29.41 31.56
N PRO A 182 -14.09 30.12 30.79
CA PRO A 182 -13.59 31.28 30.07
C PRO A 182 -13.19 32.27 31.15
N SER A 183 -11.89 32.34 31.47
CA SER A 183 -11.32 33.49 32.11
C SER A 183 -11.54 34.62 31.12
N ARG A 184 -12.69 35.26 31.27
CA ARG A 184 -13.12 36.42 30.52
C ARG A 184 -12.27 37.57 31.04
N SER A 185 -11.01 37.60 30.62
CA SER A 185 -10.35 38.87 30.37
C SER A 185 -11.07 39.44 29.15
N PRO A 186 -11.81 40.56 29.26
CA PRO A 186 -12.41 41.17 28.08
C PRO A 186 -11.30 41.53 27.12
N SER A 187 -11.14 40.75 26.05
CA SER A 187 -10.43 41.24 24.88
C SER A 187 -11.17 42.50 24.43
N PRO A 188 -10.48 43.60 24.13
CA PRO A 188 -11.13 44.84 23.73
C PRO A 188 -12.03 44.56 22.51
N PRO A 189 -13.20 45.22 22.42
CA PRO A 189 -14.12 44.99 21.31
C PRO A 189 -13.33 45.20 20.01
N ARG A 190 -13.33 44.17 19.16
CA ARG A 190 -12.74 44.23 17.83
C ARG A 190 -13.54 45.28 17.09
N GLN A 191 -13.03 46.50 17.04
CA GLN A 191 -13.56 47.58 16.23
C GLN A 191 -13.77 47.00 14.81
N PRO A 192 -14.94 47.17 14.19
CA PRO A 192 -15.09 46.88 12.77
C PRO A 192 -13.99 47.69 12.08
N ARG A 193 -12.99 47.00 11.53
CA ARG A 193 -12.07 47.65 10.61
C ARG A 193 -12.90 47.87 9.35
N ASP A 194 -13.42 49.07 9.20
CA ASP A 194 -14.05 49.51 7.95
C ASP A 194 -13.02 49.57 6.80
N ASP A 195 -11.74 49.38 7.11
CA ASP A 195 -10.64 49.10 6.16
C ASP A 195 -10.65 47.64 5.69
N TYR A 196 -11.77 47.17 5.14
CA TYR A 196 -11.66 46.11 4.14
C TYR A 196 -11.23 46.80 2.85
N ASP A 197 -9.91 46.88 2.64
CA ASP A 197 -9.32 47.27 1.36
C ASP A 197 -10.04 46.51 0.24
N ASP A 198 -10.86 47.21 -0.54
CA ASP A 198 -11.43 46.73 -1.81
C ASP A 198 -10.32 46.24 -2.77
N GLU A 199 -9.07 46.66 -2.53
CA GLU A 199 -7.88 46.16 -3.22
C GLU A 199 -7.60 44.66 -3.01
N LEU A 200 -8.09 44.04 -1.92
CA LEU A 200 -7.92 42.61 -1.69
C LEU A 200 -8.82 41.74 -2.58
N ALA A 201 -9.85 42.35 -3.21
CA ALA A 201 -10.69 41.70 -4.21
C ALA A 201 -10.08 41.74 -5.62
N ASP A 202 -9.04 42.57 -5.85
CA ASP A 202 -8.36 42.66 -7.14
C ASP A 202 -7.46 41.45 -7.38
N ARG A 203 -8.06 40.40 -7.97
CA ARG A 203 -7.38 39.15 -8.31
C ARG A 203 -6.35 39.29 -9.45
N SER A 204 -6.26 40.45 -10.12
CA SER A 204 -5.34 40.66 -11.24
C SER A 204 -3.86 40.50 -10.86
N LYS A 205 -3.53 40.71 -9.58
CA LYS A 205 -2.17 40.57 -9.04
C LYS A 205 -1.86 39.16 -8.53
N ILE A 206 -2.84 38.24 -8.51
CA ILE A 206 -2.63 36.86 -8.06
C ILE A 206 -1.80 36.13 -9.12
N ARG A 207 -0.58 35.74 -8.75
CA ARG A 207 0.27 34.87 -9.59
C ARG A 207 -0.39 33.49 -9.66
N HIS A 208 -0.88 33.13 -10.84
CA HIS A 208 -1.41 31.79 -11.08
C HIS A 208 -0.29 30.76 -11.03
N TYR A 209 -0.67 29.53 -10.69
CA TYR A 209 0.25 28.40 -10.68
C TYR A 209 0.77 28.14 -12.10
N GLU A 210 2.09 28.16 -12.27
CA GLU A 210 2.76 27.80 -13.51
C GLU A 210 3.68 26.61 -13.26
N ALA A 211 3.42 25.52 -13.97
CA ALA A 211 4.17 24.27 -13.83
C ALA A 211 5.69 24.45 -14.07
N ASP A 212 6.09 25.33 -14.97
CA ASP A 212 7.49 25.52 -15.35
C ASP A 212 8.29 26.31 -14.30
N ARG A 213 7.60 27.13 -13.49
CA ARG A 213 8.20 28.00 -12.47
C ARG A 213 8.11 27.44 -11.05
N GLU A 214 7.39 26.33 -10.86
CA GLU A 214 7.23 25.69 -9.56
C GLU A 214 8.50 24.91 -9.18
N ILE A 215 9.03 25.20 -7.98
CA ILE A 215 10.25 24.59 -7.44
C ILE A 215 9.89 23.37 -6.58
N ARG A 216 8.65 23.26 -6.10
CA ARG A 216 8.19 22.11 -5.32
C ARG A 216 8.20 20.83 -6.16
N THR A 217 8.42 19.71 -5.46
CA THR A 217 8.35 18.37 -6.05
C THR A 217 6.94 18.07 -6.57
N LYS A 218 6.84 17.79 -7.86
CA LYS A 218 5.60 17.38 -8.52
C LYS A 218 5.30 15.92 -8.15
N GLY A 219 4.06 15.64 -7.76
CA GLY A 219 3.62 14.30 -7.39
C GLY A 219 3.50 13.35 -8.58
N VAL A 220 3.29 12.06 -8.29
CA VAL A 220 2.98 11.05 -9.30
C VAL A 220 1.68 11.39 -10.02
N GLY A 221 1.67 11.31 -11.35
CA GLY A 221 0.52 11.69 -12.17
C GLY A 221 0.43 13.18 -12.49
N PHE A 222 1.46 13.97 -12.17
CA PHE A 222 1.54 15.35 -12.63
C PHE A 222 1.68 15.40 -14.17
N TYR A 223 0.76 16.12 -14.82
CA TYR A 223 0.75 16.33 -16.27
C TYR A 223 0.66 17.83 -16.58
N THR A 224 1.57 18.33 -17.41
CA THR A 224 1.61 19.74 -17.82
C THR A 224 0.94 19.90 -19.16
N PHE A 225 -0.07 20.77 -19.24
CA PHE A 225 -0.68 21.12 -20.51
C PHE A 225 0.18 22.08 -21.33
N ALA A 226 0.01 22.03 -22.64
CA ALA A 226 0.54 23.05 -23.54
C ALA A 226 -0.05 24.43 -23.23
N LYS A 227 0.74 25.47 -23.50
CA LYS A 227 0.30 26.87 -23.39
C LYS A 227 -0.55 27.29 -24.58
N ASP A 228 -0.38 26.62 -25.71
CA ASP A 228 -1.25 26.74 -26.86
C ASP A 228 -2.60 26.07 -26.59
N ASP A 229 -3.68 26.72 -27.00
CA ASP A 229 -5.04 26.27 -26.66
C ASP A 229 -5.43 25.05 -27.50
N GLU A 230 -5.05 24.99 -28.77
CA GLU A 230 -5.34 23.84 -29.66
C GLU A 230 -4.65 22.56 -29.15
N GLU A 231 -3.34 22.63 -28.87
CA GLU A 231 -2.59 21.49 -28.32
C GLU A 231 -3.13 21.06 -26.95
N ARG A 232 -3.59 22.01 -26.12
CA ARG A 232 -4.19 21.71 -24.81
C ARG A 232 -5.51 20.96 -24.98
N GLU A 233 -6.34 21.36 -25.93
CA GLU A 233 -7.60 20.66 -26.23
C GLU A 233 -7.35 19.23 -26.70
N GLU A 234 -6.39 19.01 -27.59
CA GLU A 234 -6.01 17.66 -28.03
C GLU A 234 -5.51 16.79 -26.87
N GLN A 235 -4.69 17.36 -25.98
CA GLN A 235 -4.21 16.68 -24.76
C GLN A 235 -5.37 16.31 -23.84
N MET A 236 -6.32 17.22 -23.65
CA MET A 236 -7.53 16.97 -22.86
C MET A 236 -8.39 15.87 -23.48
N GLN A 237 -8.59 15.89 -24.79
CA GLN A 237 -9.34 14.85 -25.51
C GLN A 237 -8.67 13.48 -25.34
N ARG A 238 -7.34 13.41 -25.47
CA ARG A 238 -6.59 12.16 -25.27
C ARG A 238 -6.70 11.62 -23.85
N LEU A 239 -6.67 12.49 -22.84
CA LEU A 239 -6.90 12.10 -21.44
C LEU A 239 -8.33 11.60 -21.21
N ASN A 240 -9.33 12.23 -21.84
CA ASN A 240 -10.72 11.78 -21.76
C ASN A 240 -10.90 10.40 -22.40
N GLN A 241 -10.29 10.14 -23.56
CA GLN A 241 -10.31 8.81 -24.18
C GLN A 241 -9.69 7.74 -23.27
N LEU A 242 -8.53 8.02 -22.67
CA LEU A 242 -7.91 7.12 -21.69
C LEU A 242 -8.82 6.87 -20.49
N ARG A 243 -9.52 7.91 -20.01
CA ARG A 243 -10.50 7.78 -18.93
C ARG A 243 -11.64 6.84 -19.33
N GLU A 244 -12.25 7.01 -20.50
CA GLU A 244 -13.31 6.14 -21.02
C GLU A 244 -12.85 4.68 -21.18
N GLU A 245 -11.64 4.46 -21.69
CA GLU A 245 -11.03 3.13 -21.77
C GLU A 245 -10.89 2.48 -20.38
N THR A 246 -10.41 3.24 -19.39
CA THR A 246 -10.25 2.72 -18.03
C THR A 246 -11.60 2.45 -17.35
N GLU A 247 -12.59 3.31 -17.57
CA GLU A 247 -13.95 3.12 -17.05
C GLU A 247 -14.62 1.89 -17.66
N SER A 248 -14.54 1.71 -18.98
CA SER A 248 -15.08 0.53 -19.66
C SER A 248 -14.34 -0.76 -19.24
N ALA A 249 -13.02 -0.73 -19.09
CA ALA A 249 -12.26 -1.86 -18.58
C ALA A 249 -12.66 -2.23 -17.13
N ARG A 250 -12.88 -1.23 -16.27
CA ARG A 250 -13.38 -1.43 -14.90
C ARG A 250 -14.77 -2.04 -14.88
N GLN A 251 -15.70 -1.52 -15.69
CA GLN A 251 -17.05 -2.07 -15.80
C GLN A 251 -17.03 -3.52 -16.32
N ASN A 252 -16.21 -3.80 -17.33
CA ASN A 252 -16.02 -5.16 -17.84
C ASN A 252 -15.49 -6.09 -16.76
N ALA A 253 -14.44 -5.70 -16.03
CA ALA A 253 -13.89 -6.49 -14.93
C ALA A 253 -14.92 -6.74 -13.82
N GLN A 254 -15.71 -5.72 -13.45
CA GLN A 254 -16.80 -5.86 -12.48
C GLN A 254 -17.88 -6.84 -12.98
N SER A 255 -18.29 -6.74 -14.24
CA SER A 255 -19.29 -7.65 -14.81
C SER A 255 -18.81 -9.11 -14.84
N VAL A 256 -17.53 -9.34 -15.16
CA VAL A 256 -16.91 -10.67 -15.16
C VAL A 256 -16.82 -11.21 -13.73
N ALA A 257 -16.43 -10.36 -12.77
CA ALA A 257 -16.38 -10.73 -11.36
C ALA A 257 -17.78 -11.11 -10.83
N GLN A 258 -18.82 -10.34 -11.18
CA GLN A 258 -20.21 -10.65 -10.83
C GLN A 258 -20.68 -11.98 -11.43
N LYS A 259 -20.40 -12.22 -12.73
CA LYS A 259 -20.71 -13.50 -13.38
C LYS A 259 -20.01 -14.66 -12.68
N ARG A 260 -18.73 -14.52 -12.32
CA ARG A 260 -17.96 -15.52 -11.57
C ARG A 260 -18.58 -15.77 -10.19
N LYS A 261 -18.98 -14.73 -9.48
CA LYS A 261 -19.67 -14.82 -8.18
C LYS A 261 -21.00 -15.56 -8.30
N ALA A 262 -21.79 -15.27 -9.33
CA ALA A 262 -23.06 -15.95 -9.58
C ALA A 262 -22.88 -17.45 -9.90
N ILE A 263 -21.87 -17.80 -10.69
CA ILE A 263 -21.53 -19.20 -10.98
C ILE A 263 -21.11 -19.93 -9.70
N LEU A 264 -20.26 -19.31 -8.88
CA LEU A 264 -19.83 -19.87 -7.60
C LEU A 264 -21.01 -20.07 -6.64
N ALA A 265 -21.93 -19.10 -6.55
CA ALA A 265 -23.13 -19.21 -5.73
C ALA A 265 -24.02 -20.39 -6.17
N LYS A 266 -24.29 -20.52 -7.48
CA LYS A 266 -25.04 -21.66 -8.03
C LYS A 266 -24.35 -23.00 -7.75
N ASN A 267 -23.03 -23.05 -7.81
CA ASN A 267 -22.28 -24.26 -7.48
C ASN A 267 -22.36 -24.58 -5.98
N ALA A 268 -22.28 -23.58 -5.11
CA ALA A 268 -22.45 -23.74 -3.67
C ALA A 268 -23.86 -24.26 -3.33
N GLU A 269 -24.90 -23.71 -3.96
CA GLU A 269 -26.28 -24.19 -3.82
C GLU A 269 -26.41 -25.65 -4.23
N LYS A 270 -25.84 -26.07 -5.37
CA LYS A 270 -25.85 -27.48 -5.80
C LYS A 270 -25.15 -28.40 -4.80
N ILE A 271 -24.03 -27.97 -4.23
CA ILE A 271 -23.31 -28.74 -3.21
C ILE A 271 -24.16 -28.85 -1.94
N HIS A 272 -24.77 -27.75 -1.48
CA HIS A 272 -25.67 -27.75 -0.33
C HIS A 272 -26.89 -28.66 -0.55
N ALA A 273 -27.55 -28.58 -1.71
CA ALA A 273 -28.69 -29.45 -2.05
C ALA A 273 -28.28 -30.93 -2.06
N ARG A 274 -27.13 -31.25 -2.67
CA ARG A 274 -26.61 -32.63 -2.68
C ARG A 274 -26.28 -33.12 -1.27
N ARG A 275 -25.71 -32.26 -0.42
CA ARG A 275 -25.42 -32.58 0.98
C ARG A 275 -26.70 -32.81 1.78
N ALA A 276 -27.73 -31.98 1.59
CA ALA A 276 -29.03 -32.14 2.23
C ALA A 276 -29.73 -33.45 1.79
N GLN A 277 -29.70 -33.78 0.49
CA GLN A 277 -30.23 -35.06 -0.01
C GLN A 277 -29.50 -36.27 0.60
N MET A 278 -28.17 -36.21 0.69
CA MET A 278 -27.38 -37.27 1.32
C MET A 278 -27.70 -37.40 2.81
N GLN A 279 -27.86 -36.29 3.53
CA GLN A 279 -28.28 -36.31 4.94
C GLN A 279 -29.69 -36.88 5.12
N ALA A 280 -30.66 -36.47 4.30
CA ALA A 280 -32.02 -37.00 4.33
C ALA A 280 -32.05 -38.51 4.01
N LYS A 281 -31.24 -38.97 3.04
CA LYS A 281 -31.08 -40.41 2.76
C LYS A 281 -30.47 -41.14 3.95
N ARG A 282 -29.49 -40.54 4.63
CA ARG A 282 -28.85 -41.12 5.83
C ARG A 282 -29.83 -41.21 7.01
N GLN A 283 -30.65 -40.18 7.23
CA GLN A 283 -31.70 -40.18 8.26
C GLN A 283 -32.80 -41.19 7.95
N ARG A 284 -33.22 -41.33 6.68
CA ARG A 284 -34.19 -42.38 6.28
C ARG A 284 -33.66 -43.78 6.54
N LEU A 285 -32.39 -44.05 6.23
CA LEU A 285 -31.76 -45.35 6.52
C LEU A 285 -31.69 -45.61 8.03
N ALA A 286 -31.23 -44.63 8.81
CA ALA A 286 -31.20 -44.74 10.27
C ALA A 286 -32.60 -44.98 10.89
N GLY A 287 -33.65 -44.33 10.38
CA GLY A 287 -35.02 -44.56 10.83
C GLY A 287 -35.56 -45.96 10.49
N VAL A 288 -35.09 -46.58 9.40
CA VAL A 288 -35.41 -47.98 9.08
C VAL A 288 -34.71 -48.91 10.07
N ASP A 289 -33.44 -48.66 10.37
CA ASP A 289 -32.68 -49.43 11.37
C ASP A 289 -33.32 -49.31 12.77
N ASP A 290 -33.78 -48.12 13.16
CA ASP A 290 -34.53 -47.89 14.41
C ASP A 290 -35.88 -48.63 14.41
N SER A 291 -36.59 -48.69 13.29
CA SER A 291 -37.85 -49.46 13.21
C SER A 291 -37.63 -50.97 13.34
N VAL A 292 -36.54 -51.48 12.74
CA VAL A 292 -36.18 -52.90 12.82
C VAL A 292 -35.72 -53.24 14.24
N THR A 293 -34.93 -52.37 14.88
CA THR A 293 -34.52 -52.58 16.28
C THR A 293 -35.69 -52.51 17.25
N GLN A 294 -36.64 -51.57 17.06
CA GLN A 294 -37.88 -51.52 17.85
C GLN A 294 -38.74 -52.77 17.66
N PHE A 295 -38.89 -53.26 16.43
CA PHE A 295 -39.61 -54.50 16.13
C PHE A 295 -38.96 -55.72 16.78
N LEU A 296 -37.63 -55.83 16.72
CA LEU A 296 -36.91 -56.92 17.39
C LEU A 296 -37.03 -56.82 18.92
N GLN A 297 -37.05 -55.61 19.48
CA GLN A 297 -37.30 -55.39 20.90
C GLN A 297 -38.72 -55.78 21.31
N SER A 298 -39.74 -55.48 20.50
CA SER A 298 -41.12 -55.87 20.81
C SER A 298 -41.31 -57.38 20.75
N VAL A 299 -40.75 -58.06 19.74
CA VAL A 299 -40.79 -59.53 19.62
C VAL A 299 -40.09 -60.18 20.82
N ARG A 300 -38.96 -59.64 21.27
CA ARG A 300 -38.27 -60.14 22.47
C ARG A 300 -39.11 -59.98 23.73
N LYS A 301 -39.88 -58.90 23.83
CA LYS A 301 -40.75 -58.59 24.98
C LYS A 301 -42.04 -59.43 25.01
N GLU A 302 -42.49 -59.96 23.87
CA GLU A 302 -43.61 -60.91 23.80
C GLU A 302 -43.19 -62.37 24.13
N LEU A 303 -41.88 -62.65 24.14
CA LEU A 303 -41.31 -63.97 24.43
C LEU A 303 -40.85 -64.15 25.90
N GLU A 304 -40.85 -63.08 26.70
CA GLU A 304 -40.64 -63.08 28.16
C GLU A 304 -41.98 -63.04 28.91
#